data_AF-A0A920MTQ6-F1
#
_entry.id   AF-A0A920MTQ6-F1
#
_cell.length_a   1.000
_cell.length_b   1.000
_cell.length_c   1.000
_cell.angle_alpha   90.00
_cell.angle_beta   90.00
_cell.angle_gamma   90.00
#
_symmetry.space_group_name_H-M   'P 1'
#
loop_
_entity.id
_entity.type
_entity.pdbx_description
1 polymer ?
#
loop_
_entity_poly.entity_id
_entity_poly.type
_entity_poly.pdbx_seq_one_letter_code
_entity_poly.pdbx_strand_id
1 'polypeptide(L)'
;MYLSRQLYEEALHVQFYLTLLDSYIPDMKEREEAFAAIHNIPSIKQKGDFCFKWMGTMESLDELTNEDEQRTFLRNLICFAACIEGLFFFAAFAYVYFLRDKGLLNGLAAGTNWVFRDESAHMNFAFEVVRTVRNEQPELWTADLVEDFKKKC
;
A
#
# COMPACT_ATOMS: atom_id res chain seq x y z
N MET A 1 1.82 -18.86 0.96
CA MET A 1 1.12 -18.83 2.26
C MET A 1 0.97 -17.40 2.78
N TYR A 2 2.05 -16.63 2.94
CA TYR A 2 1.97 -15.26 3.48
C TYR A 2 1.11 -14.31 2.62
N LEU A 3 1.28 -14.29 1.30
CA LEU A 3 0.46 -13.45 0.41
C LEU A 3 -1.06 -13.70 0.56
N SER A 4 -1.47 -14.94 0.83
CA SER A 4 -2.88 -15.27 1.07
C SER A 4 -3.38 -14.70 2.41
N ARG A 5 -2.51 -14.65 3.42
CA ARG A 5 -2.80 -13.98 4.69
C ARG A 5 -2.90 -12.47 4.49
N GLN A 6 -1.92 -11.86 3.81
CA GLN A 6 -1.92 -10.43 3.50
C GLN A 6 -3.20 -10.03 2.76
N LEU A 7 -3.60 -10.78 1.71
CA LEU A 7 -4.87 -10.52 1.00
C LEU A 7 -6.09 -10.54 1.92
N TYR A 8 -6.12 -11.44 2.89
CA TYR A 8 -7.18 -11.48 3.89
C TYR A 8 -7.12 -10.28 4.85
N GLU A 9 -5.93 -9.87 5.28
CA GLU A 9 -5.71 -8.68 6.11
C GLU A 9 -6.18 -7.41 5.38
N GLU A 10 -5.88 -7.24 4.08
CA GLU A 10 -6.38 -6.12 3.27
C GLU A 10 -7.91 -6.08 3.22
N ALA A 11 -8.57 -7.24 3.07
CA ALA A 11 -10.03 -7.32 3.11
C ALA A 11 -10.60 -6.90 4.48
N LEU A 12 -9.90 -7.24 5.57
CA LEU A 12 -10.27 -6.77 6.91
C LEU A 12 -10.08 -5.26 7.06
N HIS A 13 -9.04 -4.67 6.46
CA HIS A 13 -8.83 -3.23 6.48
C HIS A 13 -9.95 -2.50 5.76
N VAL A 14 -10.38 -3.00 4.59
CA VAL A 14 -11.56 -2.48 3.88
C VAL A 14 -12.79 -2.54 4.79
N GLN A 15 -13.09 -3.69 5.37
CA GLN A 15 -14.23 -3.86 6.27
C GLN A 15 -14.18 -2.89 7.47
N PHE A 16 -12.99 -2.66 8.02
CA PHE A 16 -12.78 -1.72 9.11
C PHE A 16 -13.16 -0.29 8.69
N TYR A 17 -12.66 0.21 7.55
CA TYR A 17 -13.00 1.57 7.09
C TYR A 17 -14.48 1.70 6.71
N LEU A 18 -15.09 0.68 6.10
CA LEU A 18 -16.54 0.66 5.84
C LEU A 18 -17.33 0.83 7.13
N THR A 19 -16.96 0.08 8.17
CA THR A 19 -17.63 0.15 9.49
C THR A 19 -17.51 1.53 10.13
N LEU A 20 -16.36 2.20 9.98
CA LEU A 20 -16.17 3.56 10.48
C LEU A 20 -17.03 4.58 9.72
N LEU A 21 -17.07 4.49 8.38
CA LEU A 21 -17.89 5.37 7.56
C LEU A 21 -19.38 5.20 7.89
N ASP A 22 -19.83 3.96 8.10
CA ASP A 22 -21.20 3.67 8.54
C ASP A 22 -21.53 4.31 9.89
N SER A 23 -20.54 4.37 10.79
CA SER A 23 -20.69 4.90 12.14
C SER A 23 -20.59 6.43 12.20
N TYR A 24 -19.71 7.03 11.41
CA TYR A 24 -19.37 8.47 11.48
C TYR A 24 -20.13 9.32 10.46
N ILE A 25 -20.58 8.73 9.36
CA ILE A 25 -21.29 9.43 8.28
C ILE A 25 -22.65 8.75 8.09
N PRO A 26 -23.67 9.09 8.89
CA PRO A 26 -24.97 8.43 8.85
C PRO A 26 -25.78 8.79 7.59
N ASP A 27 -25.53 9.95 6.98
CA ASP A 27 -26.17 10.33 5.72
C ASP A 27 -25.56 9.54 4.54
N MET A 28 -26.43 8.92 3.74
CA MET A 28 -25.99 8.07 2.62
C MET A 28 -25.28 8.88 1.53
N LYS A 29 -25.72 10.10 1.24
CA LYS A 29 -25.14 10.90 0.16
C LYS A 29 -23.76 11.41 0.53
N GLU A 30 -23.58 11.87 1.77
CA GLU A 30 -22.27 12.26 2.28
C GLU A 30 -21.30 11.06 2.29
N ARG A 31 -21.80 9.85 2.59
CA ARG A 31 -20.99 8.63 2.56
C ARG A 31 -20.59 8.24 1.13
N GLU A 32 -21.52 8.32 0.18
CA GLU A 32 -21.23 8.10 -1.25
C GLU A 32 -20.17 9.09 -1.76
N GLU A 33 -20.26 10.36 -1.37
CA GLU A 33 -19.26 11.37 -1.71
C GLU A 33 -17.88 11.05 -1.10
N ALA A 34 -17.85 10.57 0.15
CA ALA A 34 -16.61 10.11 0.79
C ALA A 34 -15.98 8.92 0.05
N PHE A 35 -16.77 7.98 -0.47
CA PHE A 35 -16.24 6.89 -1.31
C PHE A 35 -15.73 7.37 -2.67
N ALA A 36 -16.33 8.42 -3.23
CA ALA A 36 -15.90 9.03 -4.48
C ALA A 36 -14.63 9.90 -4.35
N ALA A 37 -13.99 9.93 -3.18
CA ALA A 37 -12.80 10.74 -2.90
C ALA A 37 -11.66 10.57 -3.91
N ILE A 38 -11.46 9.36 -4.47
CA ILE A 38 -10.45 9.13 -5.51
C ILE A 38 -10.74 9.87 -6.82
N HIS A 39 -12.01 10.18 -7.10
CA HIS A 39 -12.43 10.94 -8.28
C HIS A 39 -12.54 12.44 -8.00
N ASN A 40 -12.91 12.81 -6.77
CA ASN A 40 -13.28 14.18 -6.43
C ASN A 40 -12.18 14.98 -5.72
N ILE A 41 -11.18 14.33 -5.11
CA ILE A 41 -10.08 14.99 -4.40
C ILE A 41 -8.77 14.87 -5.20
N PRO A 42 -8.22 15.96 -5.76
CA PRO A 42 -7.07 15.90 -6.66
C PRO A 42 -5.82 15.22 -6.07
N SER A 43 -5.52 15.44 -4.78
CA SER A 43 -4.37 14.83 -4.13
C SER A 43 -4.55 13.32 -3.91
N ILE A 44 -5.77 12.86 -3.63
CA ILE A 44 -6.09 11.43 -3.52
C ILE A 44 -6.05 10.79 -4.90
N LYS A 45 -6.59 11.46 -5.92
CA LYS A 45 -6.50 11.00 -7.31
C LYS A 45 -5.04 10.79 -7.73
N GLN A 46 -4.15 11.74 -7.45
CA GLN A 46 -2.72 11.61 -7.79
C GLN A 46 -2.07 10.39 -7.12
N LYS A 47 -2.37 10.12 -5.84
CA LYS A 47 -1.90 8.90 -5.16
C LYS A 47 -2.51 7.64 -5.79
N GLY A 48 -3.79 7.67 -6.14
CA GLY A 48 -4.47 6.57 -6.84
C GLY A 48 -3.87 6.26 -8.20
N ASP A 49 -3.63 7.29 -9.02
CA ASP A 49 -2.99 7.18 -10.34
C ASP A 49 -1.59 6.58 -10.23
N PHE A 50 -0.83 6.93 -9.17
CA PHE A 50 0.45 6.30 -8.87
C PHE A 50 0.30 4.80 -8.60
N CYS A 51 -0.67 4.39 -7.78
CA CYS A 51 -0.95 2.97 -7.53
C CYS A 51 -1.36 2.23 -8.82
N PHE A 52 -2.29 2.79 -9.61
CA PHE A 52 -2.75 2.20 -10.87
C PHE A 52 -1.61 2.01 -11.87
N LYS A 53 -0.70 2.99 -11.99
CA LYS A 53 0.48 2.88 -12.84
C LYS A 53 1.30 1.63 -12.50
N TRP A 54 1.54 1.37 -11.21
CA TRP A 54 2.34 0.22 -10.79
C TRP A 54 1.56 -1.09 -10.93
N MET A 55 0.27 -1.15 -10.58
CA MET A 55 -0.55 -2.34 -10.83
C MET A 55 -0.54 -2.73 -12.31
N GLY A 56 -0.70 -1.75 -13.20
CA GLY A 56 -0.68 -1.96 -14.65
C GLY A 56 0.63 -2.55 -15.19
N THR A 57 1.76 -2.41 -14.48
CA THR A 57 3.02 -3.04 -14.91
C THR A 57 2.99 -4.56 -14.85
N MET A 58 2.09 -5.13 -14.04
CA MET A 58 1.99 -6.58 -13.80
C MET A 58 0.79 -7.22 -14.52
N GLU A 59 -0.16 -6.44 -15.06
CA GLU A 59 -1.42 -6.95 -15.63
C GLU A 59 -1.23 -7.93 -16.80
N SER A 60 -0.13 -7.82 -17.56
CA SER A 60 0.15 -8.68 -18.71
C SER A 60 1.14 -9.82 -18.41
N LEU A 61 1.53 -10.01 -17.14
CA LEU A 61 2.56 -10.97 -16.75
C LEU A 61 1.94 -12.15 -15.99
N ASP A 62 1.79 -13.29 -16.67
CA ASP A 62 1.36 -14.55 -16.05
C ASP A 62 2.54 -15.36 -15.48
N GLU A 63 3.73 -15.20 -16.06
CA GLU A 63 4.98 -15.84 -15.66
C GLU A 63 6.16 -14.89 -15.87
N LEU A 64 7.22 -15.05 -15.08
CA LEU A 64 8.46 -14.29 -15.23
C LEU A 64 9.48 -15.13 -16.02
N THR A 65 9.56 -14.89 -17.32
CA THR A 65 10.32 -15.72 -18.27
C THR A 65 11.71 -15.16 -18.60
N ASN A 66 11.95 -13.87 -18.32
CA ASN A 66 13.22 -13.20 -18.59
C ASN A 66 13.60 -12.18 -17.52
N GLU A 67 14.86 -11.71 -17.55
CA GLU A 67 15.39 -10.77 -16.56
C GLU A 67 14.64 -9.43 -16.52
N ASP A 68 14.12 -8.95 -17.65
CA ASP A 68 13.43 -7.67 -17.69
C ASP A 68 12.07 -7.76 -16.99
N GLU A 69 11.36 -8.86 -17.16
CA GLU A 69 10.12 -9.17 -16.43
C GLU A 69 10.40 -9.31 -14.92
N GLN A 70 11.47 -10.03 -14.54
CA GLN A 70 11.89 -10.17 -13.15
C GLN A 70 12.25 -8.82 -12.51
N ARG A 71 13.00 -7.97 -13.22
CA ARG A 71 13.31 -6.61 -12.77
C ARG A 71 12.05 -5.75 -12.68
N THR A 72 11.08 -5.93 -13.56
CA THR A 72 9.79 -5.22 -13.52
C THR A 72 9.00 -5.64 -12.28
N PHE A 73 8.93 -6.94 -11.98
CA PHE A 73 8.33 -7.45 -10.75
C PHE A 73 9.01 -6.89 -9.50
N LEU A 74 10.34 -6.88 -9.45
CA LEU A 74 11.09 -6.31 -8.33
C LEU A 74 10.80 -4.80 -8.13
N ARG A 75 10.69 -4.01 -9.21
CA ARG A 75 10.30 -2.60 -9.12
C ARG A 75 8.90 -2.44 -8.56
N ASN A 76 7.95 -3.23 -9.06
CA ASN A 76 6.58 -3.21 -8.58
C ASN A 76 6.54 -3.52 -7.07
N LEU A 77 7.13 -4.65 -6.65
CA LEU A 77 7.15 -5.07 -5.26
C LEU A 77 7.79 -4.02 -4.34
N ILE A 78 8.94 -3.46 -4.73
CA ILE A 78 9.64 -2.45 -3.94
C ILE A 78 8.83 -1.16 -3.85
N CYS A 79 8.28 -0.65 -4.95
CA CYS A 79 7.49 0.58 -4.91
C CYS A 79 6.19 0.40 -4.12
N PHE A 80 5.52 -0.76 -4.19
CA PHE A 80 4.35 -1.05 -3.36
C PHE A 80 4.70 -1.04 -1.87
N ALA A 81 5.71 -1.82 -1.49
CA ALA A 81 6.11 -1.95 -0.09
C ALA A 81 6.66 -0.64 0.49
N ALA A 82 7.53 0.06 -0.24
CA ALA A 82 8.20 1.25 0.29
C ALA A 82 7.32 2.51 0.22
N CYS A 83 6.56 2.69 -0.85
CA CYS A 83 5.88 3.96 -1.11
C CYS A 83 4.40 3.90 -0.74
N ILE A 84 3.71 2.83 -1.11
CA ILE A 84 2.28 2.71 -0.82
C ILE A 84 2.11 2.30 0.64
N GLU A 85 2.64 1.15 1.03
CA GLU A 85 2.53 0.67 2.41
C GLU A 85 3.45 1.46 3.35
N GLY A 86 4.72 1.69 2.98
CA GLY A 86 5.72 2.29 3.86
C GLY A 86 5.68 3.82 4.00
N LEU A 87 5.16 4.56 3.01
CA LEU A 87 5.11 6.04 3.04
C LEU A 87 3.68 6.56 3.08
N PHE A 88 2.81 6.16 2.16
CA PHE A 88 1.46 6.71 2.05
C PHE A 88 0.59 6.33 3.25
N PHE A 89 0.64 5.08 3.70
CA PHE A 89 -0.11 4.65 4.89
C PHE A 89 0.50 5.22 6.17
N PHE A 90 1.82 5.21 6.33
CA PHE A 90 2.46 5.74 7.54
C PHE A 90 2.23 7.25 7.73
N ALA A 91 2.20 8.02 6.63
CA ALA A 91 1.79 9.42 6.67
C ALA A 91 0.33 9.59 7.13
N ALA A 92 -0.59 8.73 6.66
CA ALA A 92 -1.98 8.76 7.11
C ALA A 92 -2.11 8.36 8.59
N PHE A 93 -1.35 7.36 9.05
CA PHE A 93 -1.33 6.93 10.44
C PHE A 93 -0.86 8.03 11.37
N ALA A 94 0.17 8.79 10.99
CA ALA A 94 0.63 9.95 11.75
C ALA A 94 -0.49 10.98 11.96
N TYR A 95 -1.30 11.25 10.93
CA TYR A 95 -2.44 12.16 11.04
C TYR A 95 -3.55 11.62 11.95
N VAL A 96 -3.86 10.32 11.86
CA VAL A 96 -4.82 9.68 12.78
C VAL A 96 -4.36 9.76 14.23
N TYR A 97 -3.07 9.51 14.49
CA TYR A 97 -2.52 9.59 15.84
C TYR A 97 -2.45 11.00 16.38
N PHE A 98 -2.27 12.00 15.52
CA PHE A 98 -2.44 13.40 15.89
C PHE A 98 -3.88 13.69 16.37
N LEU A 99 -4.91 13.20 15.66
CA LEU A 99 -6.30 13.37 16.10
C LEU A 99 -6.57 12.65 17.42
N ARG A 100 -6.00 11.44 17.62
CA ARG A 100 -6.06 10.72 18.90
C ARG A 100 -5.47 11.54 20.04
N ASP A 101 -4.32 12.18 19.84
CA ASP A 101 -3.67 13.04 20.85
C ASP A 101 -4.57 14.22 21.26
N LYS A 102 -5.45 14.67 20.36
CA LYS A 102 -6.49 15.67 20.66
C LYS A 102 -7.75 15.09 21.30
N GLY A 103 -7.78 13.80 21.61
CA GLY A 103 -8.94 13.10 22.17
C GLY A 103 -10.05 12.84 21.14
N LEU A 104 -9.75 12.93 19.84
CA LEU A 104 -10.71 12.75 18.76
C LEU A 104 -10.58 11.36 18.12
N LEU A 105 -11.71 10.84 17.62
CA LEU A 105 -11.77 9.64 16.79
C LEU A 105 -11.09 8.40 17.39
N ASN A 106 -11.32 8.12 18.67
CA ASN A 106 -10.70 6.98 19.37
C ASN A 106 -10.96 5.62 18.69
N GLY A 107 -12.13 5.43 18.07
CA GLY A 107 -12.46 4.22 17.31
C GLY A 107 -11.57 4.04 16.07
N LEU A 108 -11.40 5.12 15.29
CA LEU A 108 -10.46 5.15 14.17
C LEU A 108 -9.04 4.83 14.64
N ALA A 109 -8.56 5.52 15.69
CA ALA A 109 -7.19 5.33 16.16
C ALA A 109 -6.92 3.92 16.72
N ALA A 110 -7.89 3.31 17.39
CA ALA A 110 -7.79 1.94 17.88
C ALA A 110 -7.70 0.94 16.72
N GLY A 111 -8.54 1.09 15.70
CA GLY A 111 -8.46 0.26 14.49
C GLY A 111 -7.18 0.46 13.70
N THR A 112 -6.71 1.71 13.56
CA THR A 112 -5.45 2.04 12.90
C THR A 112 -4.25 1.38 13.58
N ASN A 113 -4.26 1.10 14.89
CA ASN A 113 -3.18 0.33 15.52
C ASN A 113 -3.08 -1.11 14.98
N TRP A 114 -4.21 -1.74 14.67
CA TRP A 114 -4.23 -3.08 14.09
C TRP A 114 -3.75 -3.06 12.64
N VAL A 115 -4.25 -2.11 11.86
CA VAL A 115 -3.78 -1.89 10.48
C VAL A 115 -2.28 -1.61 10.47
N PHE A 116 -1.78 -0.70 11.32
CA PHE A 116 -0.36 -0.39 11.43
C PHE A 116 0.52 -1.63 11.70
N ARG A 117 0.06 -2.53 12.58
CA ARG A 117 0.76 -3.78 12.88
C ARG A 117 0.83 -4.67 11.64
N ASP A 118 -0.27 -4.78 10.91
CA ASP A 118 -0.38 -5.64 9.73
C ASP A 118 0.48 -5.05 8.59
N GLU A 119 0.38 -3.74 8.31
CA GLU A 119 1.25 -3.04 7.33
C GLU A 119 2.74 -3.16 7.65
N SER A 120 3.10 -3.11 8.94
CA SER A 120 4.48 -3.33 9.36
C SER A 120 4.96 -4.74 9.00
N ALA A 121 4.08 -5.74 9.09
CA ALA A 121 4.38 -7.11 8.70
C ALA A 121 4.43 -7.26 7.17
N HIS A 122 3.50 -6.64 6.43
CA HIS A 122 3.46 -6.64 4.96
C HIS A 122 4.78 -6.09 4.39
N MET A 123 5.21 -4.93 4.87
CA MET A 123 6.46 -4.30 4.47
C MET A 123 7.68 -5.17 4.82
N ASN A 124 7.73 -5.73 6.03
CA ASN A 124 8.82 -6.64 6.43
C ASN A 124 8.89 -7.88 5.52
N PHE A 125 7.75 -8.46 5.18
CA PHE A 125 7.67 -9.59 4.26
C PHE A 125 8.18 -9.22 2.86
N ALA A 126 7.70 -8.11 2.30
CA ALA A 126 8.11 -7.68 0.97
C ALA A 126 9.62 -7.41 0.91
N PHE A 127 10.19 -6.73 1.91
CA PHE A 127 11.64 -6.51 1.97
C PHE A 127 12.44 -7.80 2.19
N GLU A 128 11.90 -8.77 2.92
CA GLU A 128 12.50 -10.08 3.06
C GLU A 128 12.52 -10.86 1.74
N VAL A 129 11.45 -10.78 0.94
CA VAL A 129 11.42 -11.32 -0.44
C VAL A 129 12.49 -10.64 -1.29
N VAL A 130 12.55 -9.30 -1.29
CA VAL A 130 13.55 -8.53 -2.05
C VAL A 130 14.97 -8.92 -1.64
N ARG A 131 15.23 -9.07 -0.33
CA ARG A 131 16.53 -9.50 0.19
C ARG A 131 16.89 -10.92 -0.25
N THR A 132 15.92 -11.83 -0.23
CA THR A 132 16.11 -13.23 -0.67
C THR A 132 16.46 -13.28 -2.15
N VAL A 133 15.67 -12.62 -3.01
CA VAL A 133 15.95 -12.56 -4.45
C VAL A 133 17.31 -11.91 -4.73
N ARG A 134 17.70 -10.86 -3.98
CA ARG A 134 19.03 -10.25 -4.12
C ARG A 134 20.18 -11.22 -3.86
N ASN A 135 20.00 -12.14 -2.92
CA ASN A 135 21.02 -13.12 -2.56
C ASN A 135 21.07 -14.28 -3.57
N GLU A 136 19.90 -14.69 -4.07
CA GLU A 136 19.77 -15.82 -5.00
C GLU A 136 20.02 -15.44 -6.46
N GLN A 137 19.72 -14.20 -6.84
CA GLN A 137 19.82 -13.66 -8.21
C GLN A 137 20.53 -12.28 -8.21
N PRO A 138 21.82 -12.23 -7.81
CA PRO A 138 22.57 -10.98 -7.70
C PRO A 138 22.70 -10.23 -9.05
N GLU A 139 22.63 -10.92 -10.18
CA GLU A 139 22.66 -10.36 -11.54
C GLU A 139 21.49 -9.42 -11.85
N LEU A 140 20.38 -9.54 -11.12
CA LEU A 140 19.27 -8.60 -11.27
C LEU A 140 19.59 -7.21 -10.70
N TRP A 141 20.51 -7.10 -9.73
CA TRP A 141 20.87 -5.85 -9.06
C TRP A 141 21.91 -5.03 -9.84
N THR A 142 21.47 -4.48 -10.97
CA THR A 142 22.29 -3.56 -11.76
C THR A 142 22.30 -2.14 -11.18
N ALA A 143 23.31 -1.35 -11.50
CA ALA A 143 23.36 0.07 -11.11
C ALA A 143 22.14 0.85 -11.64
N ASP A 144 21.68 0.52 -12.85
CA ASP A 144 20.51 1.13 -13.47
C ASP A 144 19.23 0.80 -12.72
N LEU A 145 19.07 -0.45 -12.26
CA LEU A 145 17.90 -0.83 -11.46
C LEU A 145 17.87 -0.07 -10.13
N VAL A 146 19.01 0.05 -9.45
CA VAL A 146 19.12 0.78 -8.18
C VAL A 146 18.83 2.27 -8.36
N GLU A 147 19.32 2.88 -9.45
CA GLU A 147 19.04 4.28 -9.75
C GLU A 147 17.57 4.50 -10.12
N ASP A 148 16.96 3.55 -10.81
CA ASP A 148 15.54 3.59 -11.12
C ASP A 148 14.66 3.55 -9.86
N PHE A 149 15.02 2.77 -8.84
CA PHE A 149 14.29 2.78 -7.55
C PHE A 149 14.28 4.17 -6.92
N LYS A 150 15.42 4.86 -6.91
CA LYS A 150 15.54 6.19 -6.29
C LYS A 150 14.74 7.27 -7.02
N LYS A 151 14.55 7.13 -8.33
CA LYS A 151 13.88 8.13 -9.16
C LYS A 151 12.38 7.89 -9.32
N LYS A 152 11.95 6.62 -9.28
CA LYS A 152 10.60 6.24 -9.70
C LYS A 152 9.68 5.83 -8.54
N CYS A 153 10.21 5.45 -7.37
CA CYS A 153 9.40 5.04 -6.22
C CYS A 153 9.04 6.23 -5.29
#